data_AF-A0A7S0PWU5-F1
#
_entry.id   AF-A0A7S0PWU5-F1
#
_cell.length_a   1.000
_cell.length_b   1.000
_cell.length_c   1.000
_cell.angle_alpha   90.00
_cell.angle_beta   90.00
_cell.angle_gamma   90.00
#
_symmetry.space_group_name_H-M   'P 1'
#
loop_
_entity.id
_entity.type
_entity.pdbx_description
1 polymer ?
#
loop_
_entity_poly.entity_id
_entity_poly.type
_entity_poly.pdbx_seq_one_letter_code
_entity_poly.pdbx_strand_id
1 'polypeptide(L)'
;SGHLCRMLSDKGSATVYGVESFGKGMVSEGQRLEAEKPRGITYFEADLSTSDALDKLQLQKVDAVVASHVLQYASNRVQLRRYCEAAAAALESNGRFVSG
;
A
#
# COMPACT_ATOMS: atom_id res chain seq x y z
N SER A 1 8.28 5.77 6.11
CA SER A 1 8.38 7.18 5.65
C SER A 1 7.18 7.64 4.81
N GLY A 2 6.44 6.75 4.11
CA GLY A 2 5.20 7.14 3.40
C GLY A 2 5.39 8.14 2.27
N HIS A 3 6.63 8.30 1.76
CA HIS A 3 7.00 9.37 0.82
C HIS A 3 6.10 9.38 -0.43
N LEU A 4 5.87 8.22 -1.04
CA LEU A 4 5.04 8.12 -2.23
C LEU A 4 3.57 8.43 -1.94
N CYS A 5 3.01 7.93 -0.83
CA CYS A 5 1.66 8.26 -0.39
C CYS A 5 1.47 9.78 -0.22
N ARG A 6 2.45 10.45 0.39
CA ARG A 6 2.44 11.91 0.59
C ARG A 6 2.56 12.66 -0.72
N MET A 7 3.43 12.20 -1.63
CA MET A 7 3.55 12.78 -2.97
C MET A 7 2.24 12.64 -3.78
N LEU A 8 1.56 11.50 -3.69
CA LEU A 8 0.28 11.27 -4.38
C LEU A 8 -0.82 12.16 -3.80
N SER A 9 -0.90 12.25 -2.47
CA SER A 9 -1.82 13.17 -1.80
C SER A 9 -1.54 14.64 -2.19
N ASP A 10 -0.28 15.07 -2.20
CA ASP A 10 0.12 16.43 -2.62
C ASP A 10 -0.22 16.71 -4.11
N LYS A 11 -0.39 15.66 -4.93
CA LYS A 11 -0.84 15.75 -6.34
C LYS A 11 -2.35 15.70 -6.51
N GLY A 12 -3.12 15.66 -5.41
CA GLY A 12 -4.59 15.74 -5.44
C GLY A 12 -5.32 14.39 -5.46
N SER A 13 -4.66 13.28 -5.11
CA SER A 13 -5.38 12.02 -4.87
C SER A 13 -6.40 12.17 -3.74
N ALA A 14 -7.67 11.80 -4.00
CA ALA A 14 -8.77 11.97 -3.05
C ALA A 14 -8.65 11.08 -1.80
N THR A 15 -8.23 9.82 -1.99
CA THR A 15 -8.03 8.84 -0.92
C THR A 15 -6.69 8.15 -1.13
N VAL A 16 -5.89 8.05 -0.07
CA VAL A 16 -4.58 7.39 -0.13
C VAL A 16 -4.41 6.45 1.06
N TYR A 17 -4.08 5.20 0.74
CA TYR A 17 -3.72 4.17 1.72
C TYR A 17 -2.23 3.84 1.60
N GLY A 18 -1.53 3.79 2.73
CA GLY A 18 -0.15 3.31 2.81
C GLY A 18 -0.12 1.94 3.46
N VAL A 19 0.27 0.90 2.72
CA VAL A 19 0.39 -0.46 3.26
C VAL A 19 1.86 -0.86 3.28
N GLU A 20 2.32 -1.39 4.40
CA GLU A 20 3.69 -1.88 4.58
C GLU A 20 3.67 -3.29 5.17
N SER A 21 4.57 -4.14 4.69
CA SER A 21 4.80 -5.48 5.25
C SER A 21 6.00 -5.45 6.20
N PHE A 22 5.86 -6.03 7.39
CA PHE A 22 6.87 -6.18 8.47
C PHE A 22 8.19 -5.38 8.32
N GLY A 23 8.08 -4.06 8.17
CA GLY A 23 9.20 -3.12 8.22
C GLY A 23 9.12 -2.42 9.56
N LYS A 24 9.99 -2.79 10.51
CA LYS A 24 9.96 -2.24 11.89
C LYS A 24 9.84 -0.72 11.88
N GLY A 25 8.69 -0.20 12.34
CA GLY A 25 8.45 1.22 12.57
C GLY A 25 8.05 2.06 11.35
N MET A 26 7.91 1.49 10.15
CA MET A 26 7.59 2.26 8.94
C MET A 26 6.16 2.83 8.93
N VAL A 27 5.19 2.06 9.42
CA VAL A 27 3.80 2.51 9.63
C VAL A 27 3.74 3.57 10.72
N SER A 28 4.41 3.34 11.86
CA SER A 28 4.46 4.29 12.97
C SER A 28 5.06 5.63 12.55
N GLU A 29 6.11 5.61 11.74
CA GLU A 29 6.70 6.85 11.19
C GLU A 29 5.75 7.55 10.21
N GLY A 30 5.03 6.78 9.38
CA GLY A 30 3.98 7.34 8.51
C GLY A 30 2.88 8.04 9.31
N GLN A 31 2.40 7.39 10.38
CA GLN A 31 1.38 7.93 11.29
C GLN A 31 1.89 9.18 12.04
N ARG A 32 3.15 9.18 12.50
CA ARG A 32 3.77 10.37 13.12
C ARG A 32 3.79 11.55 12.16
N LEU A 33 4.26 11.34 10.92
CA LEU A 33 4.31 12.38 9.88
C LEU A 33 2.93 12.87 9.45
N GLU A 34 1.92 12.01 9.54
CA GLU A 34 0.53 12.34 9.30
C GLU A 34 -0.05 13.22 10.42
N ALA A 35 0.28 12.93 11.69
CA ALA A 35 -0.11 13.76 12.83
C ALA A 35 0.52 15.16 12.78
N GLU A 36 1.76 15.27 12.31
CA GLU A 36 2.47 16.56 12.20
C GLU A 36 2.02 17.42 11.02
N LYS A 37 1.77 16.79 9.87
CA LYS A 37 1.29 17.48 8.66
C LYS A 37 0.23 16.61 7.97
N PRO A 38 -1.05 16.76 8.36
CA PRO A 38 -2.14 15.95 7.87
C PRO A 38 -2.35 16.12 6.36
N ARG A 39 -2.66 15.00 5.72
CA ARG A 39 -2.95 14.81 4.31
C ARG A 39 -4.14 13.87 4.06
N GLY A 40 -4.70 13.29 5.13
CA GLY A 40 -5.78 12.30 5.05
C GLY A 40 -5.29 10.89 4.70
N ILE A 41 -4.00 10.59 4.88
CA ILE A 41 -3.44 9.28 4.51
C ILE A 41 -3.69 8.29 5.65
N THR A 42 -4.25 7.13 5.33
CA THR A 42 -4.40 6.04 6.31
C THR A 42 -3.30 5.00 6.10
N TYR A 43 -2.56 4.67 7.16
CA TYR A 43 -1.48 3.69 7.11
C TYR A 43 -1.87 2.38 7.80
N PHE A 44 -1.53 1.27 7.15
CA PHE A 44 -1.80 -0.08 7.62
C PHE A 44 -0.53 -0.93 7.59
N GLU A 45 -0.42 -1.82 8.57
CA GLU A 45 0.54 -2.91 8.55
C GLU A 45 -0.20 -4.17 8.07
N ALA A 46 0.33 -4.82 7.03
CA ALA A 46 -0.22 -6.08 6.54
C ALA A 46 0.86 -6.97 5.91
N ASP A 47 0.77 -8.26 6.18
CA ASP A 47 1.59 -9.27 5.53
C ASP A 47 1.04 -9.59 4.15
N LEU A 48 1.58 -8.96 3.11
CA LEU A 48 1.17 -9.17 1.72
C LEU A 48 1.47 -10.60 1.23
N SER A 49 2.18 -11.41 2.02
CA SER A 49 2.42 -12.81 1.71
C SER A 49 1.30 -13.74 2.15
N THR A 50 0.20 -13.25 2.74
CA THR A 50 -1.01 -14.04 3.01
C THR A 50 -2.09 -13.80 1.96
N SER A 51 -3.01 -14.75 1.80
CA SER A 51 -4.09 -14.66 0.81
C SER A 51 -5.17 -13.62 1.17
N ASP A 52 -5.20 -13.18 2.42
CA ASP A 52 -6.22 -12.29 3.01
C ASP A 52 -5.63 -10.96 3.47
N ALA A 53 -4.42 -10.64 2.99
CA ALA A 53 -3.59 -9.54 3.49
C ALA A 53 -4.32 -8.19 3.51
N LEU A 54 -5.09 -7.89 2.45
CA LEU A 54 -5.81 -6.63 2.31
C LEU A 54 -7.29 -6.73 2.67
N ASP A 55 -7.88 -7.92 2.63
CA ASP A 55 -9.30 -8.14 2.96
C ASP A 55 -9.60 -7.72 4.41
N LYS A 56 -8.62 -7.94 5.30
CA LYS A 56 -8.71 -7.55 6.72
C LYS A 56 -8.64 -6.04 6.96
N LEU A 57 -8.16 -5.28 5.99
CA LEU A 57 -7.94 -3.84 6.14
C LEU A 57 -9.19 -3.00 5.82
N GLN A 58 -10.29 -3.63 5.37
CA GLN A 58 -11.56 -2.98 5.00
C GLN A 58 -11.38 -1.75 4.10
N LEU A 59 -10.42 -1.83 3.16
CA LEU A 59 -10.12 -0.74 2.25
C LEU A 59 -11.25 -0.56 1.25
N GLN A 60 -11.52 0.69 0.88
CA GLN A 60 -12.20 0.93 -0.38
C GLN A 60 -11.29 0.48 -1.52
N LYS A 61 -11.91 -0.04 -2.58
CA LYS A 61 -11.19 -0.31 -3.83
C LYS A 61 -10.63 1.01 -4.38
N VAL A 62 -9.50 0.93 -5.07
CA VAL A 62 -8.77 2.09 -5.56
C VAL A 62 -8.55 2.04 -7.06
N ASP A 63 -8.44 3.21 -7.68
CA ASP A 63 -8.14 3.34 -9.12
C ASP A 63 -6.68 2.98 -9.45
N ALA A 64 -5.79 3.02 -8.46
CA ALA A 64 -4.39 2.70 -8.65
C ALA A 64 -3.76 2.06 -7.41
N VAL A 65 -2.97 1.02 -7.63
CA VAL A 65 -2.07 0.44 -6.63
C VAL A 65 -0.64 0.67 -7.11
N VAL A 66 0.20 1.25 -6.25
CA VAL A 66 1.60 1.51 -6.58
C VAL A 66 2.52 0.71 -5.66
N ALA A 67 3.24 -0.24 -6.24
CA ALA A 67 4.21 -1.09 -5.58
C ALA A 67 5.64 -0.63 -5.90
N SER A 68 6.11 0.39 -5.17
CA SER A 68 7.48 0.89 -5.29
C SER A 68 8.44 0.02 -4.46
N HIS A 69 9.37 -0.67 -5.12
CA HIS A 69 10.33 -1.59 -4.51
C HIS A 69 9.70 -2.77 -3.73
N VAL A 70 8.41 -3.06 -3.89
CA VAL A 70 7.74 -4.16 -3.15
C VAL A 70 8.04 -5.53 -3.76
N LEU A 71 7.92 -5.65 -5.09
CA LEU A 71 7.98 -6.96 -5.76
C LEU A 71 9.34 -7.66 -5.63
N GLN A 72 10.42 -6.87 -5.52
CA GLN A 72 11.78 -7.40 -5.34
C GLN A 72 12.02 -8.06 -3.97
N TYR A 73 11.13 -7.83 -2.97
CA TYR A 73 11.22 -8.50 -1.68
C TYR A 73 10.61 -9.91 -1.70
N ALA A 74 9.95 -10.30 -2.80
CA ALA A 74 9.46 -11.67 -2.93
C ALA A 74 10.64 -12.66 -2.99
N SER A 75 10.68 -13.58 -2.02
CA SER A 75 11.72 -14.60 -1.87
C SER A 75 11.51 -15.79 -2.82
N ASN A 76 10.31 -15.94 -3.39
CA ASN A 76 9.97 -16.99 -4.34
C ASN A 76 8.75 -16.61 -5.19
N ARG A 77 8.46 -17.43 -6.20
CA ARG A 77 7.34 -17.22 -7.15
C ARG A 77 5.97 -17.23 -6.47
N VAL A 78 5.79 -17.98 -5.39
CA VAL A 78 4.53 -18.02 -4.64
C VAL A 78 4.29 -16.69 -3.93
N GLN A 79 5.31 -16.14 -3.29
CA GLN A 79 5.19 -14.83 -2.62
C GLN A 79 4.98 -13.69 -3.63
N LEU A 80 5.69 -13.70 -4.77
CA LEU A 80 5.49 -12.71 -5.83
C LEU A 80 4.05 -12.75 -6.35
N ARG A 81 3.52 -13.95 -6.58
CA ARG A 81 2.12 -14.13 -6.99
C ARG A 81 1.16 -13.53 -5.97
N ARG A 82 1.38 -13.78 -4.67
CA ARG A 82 0.53 -13.22 -3.60
C ARG A 82 0.57 -11.69 -3.54
N TYR A 83 1.72 -11.07 -3.75
CA TYR A 83 1.83 -9.61 -3.84
C TYR A 83 0.99 -9.04 -4.98
N CYS A 84 1.03 -9.67 -6.15
CA CYS A 84 0.21 -9.29 -7.30
C CYS A 84 -1.29 -9.54 -7.06
N GLU A 85 -1.65 -10.66 -6.42
CA GLU A 85 -3.03 -10.98 -6.06
C GLU A 85 -3.60 -9.97 -5.06
N ALA A 86 -2.82 -9.59 -4.04
CA ALA A 86 -3.19 -8.52 -3.11
C ALA A 86 -3.42 -7.19 -3.84
N ALA A 87 -2.48 -6.78 -4.72
CA ALA A 87 -2.65 -5.57 -5.52
C ALA A 87 -3.93 -5.62 -6.38
N ALA A 88 -4.19 -6.73 -7.07
CA ALA A 88 -5.40 -6.91 -7.86
C ALA A 88 -6.67 -6.87 -7.01
N ALA A 89 -6.64 -7.43 -5.81
CA ALA A 89 -7.75 -7.40 -4.86
C ALA A 89 -8.02 -6.00 -4.29
N ALA A 90 -7.10 -5.04 -4.39
CA ALA A 90 -7.36 -3.66 -4.00
C ALA A 90 -7.90 -2.79 -5.16
N LEU A 91 -7.80 -3.24 -6.41
CA LEU A 91 -8.18 -2.44 -7.57
C LEU A 91 -9.69 -2.45 -7.84
N GLU A 92 -10.17 -1.30 -8.28
CA GLU A 92 -11.40 -1.18 -9.05
C GLU A 92 -11.29 -1.89 -10.41
N SER A 93 -12.42 -2.17 -11.06
CA SER A 93 -12.47 -2.92 -12.33
C SER A 93 -11.59 -2.35 -13.45
N ASN A 94 -11.41 -1.02 -13.49
CA ASN A 94 -10.58 -0.31 -14.48
C ASN A 94 -9.28 0.25 -13.88
N GLY A 95 -8.93 -0.20 -12.67
CA GLY A 95 -7.78 0.29 -11.93
C GLY A 95 -6.46 -0.14 -12.57
N ARG A 96 -5.37 0.53 -12.16
CA ARG A 96 -4.03 0.29 -12.69
C ARG A 96 -3.08 -0.18 -11.60
N PHE A 97 -2.34 -1.25 -11.88
CA PHE A 97 -1.19 -1.63 -11.08
C PHE A 97 0.09 -1.03 -11.65
N VAL A 98 0.81 -0.25 -10.84
CA VAL A 98 2.09 0.36 -11.22
C VAL A 98 3.17 -0.17 -10.29
N SER A 99 4.28 -0.64 -10.86
CA SER A 99 5.43 -1.16 -10.12
C SER A 99 6.73 -0.57 -10.68
N GLY A 100 7.72 -0.40 -9.80
CA GLY A 100 9.07 0.07 -10.12
C GLY A 100 10.07 -0.29 -9.03
#